data_AF-A0A9Q1BZV2-F1
#
_entry.id   AF-A0A9Q1BZV2-F1
#
_cell.length_a   1.000
_cell.length_b   1.000
_cell.length_c   1.000
_cell.angle_alpha   90.00
_cell.angle_beta   90.00
_cell.angle_gamma   90.00
#
_symmetry.space_group_name_H-M   'P 1'
#
loop_
_entity.id
_entity.type
_entity.pdbx_description
1 polymer ?
#
loop_
_entity_poly.entity_id
_entity_poly.type
_entity_poly.pdbx_seq_one_letter_code
_entity_poly.pdbx_strand_id
1 'polypeptide(L)'
;MMKSVQVLLLVLVLFAAFVYTAVNIPPVVTCPPPVSVETLAIIDGNFVSWDDPVCIDANQPGTNLDLTCEPASGTFFQGLGRTVVTCTCRDNQEATDTCTITITVIGGGGV
;
A
#
# COMPACT_ATOMS: atom_id res chain seq x y z
N MET A 1 45.69 -34.16 2.69
CA MET A 1 45.66 -32.74 3.10
C MET A 1 45.15 -31.82 1.99
N MET A 2 45.70 -31.87 0.77
CA MET A 2 45.29 -31.00 -0.36
C MET A 2 43.83 -31.21 -0.85
N LYS A 3 43.32 -32.45 -0.80
CA LYS A 3 41.92 -32.76 -1.17
C LYS A 3 40.88 -32.14 -0.21
N SER A 4 41.16 -32.14 1.09
CA SER A 4 40.24 -31.60 2.11
C SER A 4 40.15 -30.08 2.08
N VAL A 5 41.27 -29.39 1.79
CA VAL A 5 41.31 -27.93 1.63
C VAL A 5 40.55 -27.50 0.38
N GLN A 6 40.69 -28.23 -0.74
CA GLN A 6 40.00 -27.93 -1.98
C GLN A 6 38.49 -28.18 -1.90
N VAL A 7 38.06 -29.23 -1.16
CA VAL A 7 36.64 -29.46 -0.85
C VAL A 7 36.08 -28.35 0.03
N LEU A 8 36.80 -27.93 1.09
CA LEU A 8 36.38 -26.81 1.94
C LEU A 8 36.28 -25.49 1.17
N LEU A 9 37.24 -25.23 0.28
CA LEU A 9 37.25 -24.05 -0.59
C LEU A 9 36.09 -24.09 -1.60
N LEU A 10 35.80 -25.23 -2.21
CA LEU A 10 34.64 -25.41 -3.09
C LEU A 10 33.32 -25.23 -2.34
N VAL A 11 33.20 -25.75 -1.11
CA VAL A 11 32.02 -25.57 -0.25
C VAL A 11 31.84 -24.10 0.14
N LEU A 12 32.91 -23.39 0.51
CA LEU A 12 32.89 -21.95 0.79
C LEU A 12 32.52 -21.12 -0.44
N VAL A 13 33.05 -21.47 -1.62
CA VAL A 13 32.73 -20.79 -2.89
C VAL A 13 31.29 -21.05 -3.31
N LEU A 14 30.77 -22.28 -3.12
CA LEU A 14 29.36 -22.60 -3.37
C LEU A 14 28.44 -21.91 -2.36
N PHE A 15 28.83 -21.83 -1.08
CA PHE A 15 28.08 -21.12 -0.04
C PHE A 15 28.08 -19.60 -0.29
N ALA A 16 29.21 -19.03 -0.71
CA ALA A 16 29.31 -17.63 -1.08
C ALA A 16 28.56 -17.30 -2.39
N ALA A 17 28.58 -18.21 -3.38
CA ALA A 17 27.81 -18.08 -4.61
C ALA A 17 26.29 -18.28 -4.39
N PHE A 18 25.89 -18.87 -3.26
CA PHE A 18 24.49 -19.03 -2.85
C PHE A 18 23.91 -17.81 -2.14
N VAL A 19 24.70 -16.73 -1.95
CA VAL A 19 24.20 -15.46 -1.39
C VAL A 19 23.97 -14.45 -2.52
N TYR A 20 23.09 -14.78 -3.45
CA TYR A 20 22.59 -13.81 -4.42
C TYR A 20 21.22 -13.33 -3.96
N THR A 21 21.18 -12.19 -3.26
CA THR A 21 19.91 -11.57 -2.89
C THR A 21 19.23 -11.05 -4.16
N ALA A 22 18.00 -11.50 -4.42
CA ALA A 22 17.20 -10.90 -5.49
C ALA A 22 17.05 -9.40 -5.21
N VAL A 23 17.15 -8.57 -6.25
CA VAL A 23 16.87 -7.13 -6.14
C VAL A 23 15.42 -6.96 -5.70
N ASN A 24 15.20 -6.18 -4.65
CA ASN A 24 13.86 -5.81 -4.22
C ASN A 24 13.31 -4.68 -5.10
N ILE A 25 12.18 -4.90 -5.75
CA ILE A 25 11.44 -3.90 -6.51
C ILE A 25 10.24 -3.52 -5.64
N PRO A 26 10.06 -2.23 -5.29
CA PRO A 26 8.92 -1.80 -4.49
C PRO A 26 7.58 -2.22 -5.10
N PRO A 27 6.52 -2.33 -4.28
CA PRO A 27 5.19 -2.60 -4.77
C PRO A 27 4.68 -1.45 -5.65
N VAL A 28 3.62 -1.71 -6.41
CA VAL A 28 2.87 -0.69 -7.15
C VAL A 28 1.47 -0.62 -6.57
N VAL A 29 1.04 0.57 -6.14
CA VAL A 29 -0.31 0.80 -5.60
C VAL A 29 -1.14 1.70 -6.52
N THR A 30 -2.38 1.29 -6.80
CA THR A 30 -3.34 2.05 -7.60
C THR A 30 -4.61 2.31 -6.79
N CYS A 31 -4.91 3.58 -6.56
CA CYS A 31 -6.08 4.01 -5.81
C CYS A 31 -7.35 4.01 -6.67
N PRO A 32 -8.54 3.84 -6.05
CA PRO A 32 -9.81 4.06 -6.72
C PRO A 32 -10.01 5.54 -7.12
N PRO A 33 -11.02 5.84 -7.95
CA PRO A 33 -11.40 7.21 -8.26
C PRO A 33 -11.78 8.05 -7.01
N PRO A 34 -11.76 9.39 -7.11
CA PRO A 34 -12.20 10.26 -6.03
C PRO A 34 -13.70 10.06 -5.69
N VAL A 35 -14.06 10.30 -4.43
CA VAL A 35 -15.43 10.12 -3.92
C VAL A 35 -16.04 11.46 -3.54
N SER A 36 -17.32 11.65 -3.86
CA SER A 36 -18.09 12.83 -3.44
C SER A 36 -19.38 12.41 -2.75
N VAL A 37 -19.68 13.03 -1.61
CA VAL A 37 -20.89 12.77 -0.82
C VAL A 37 -21.52 14.08 -0.36
N GLU A 38 -22.83 14.08 -0.18
CA GLU A 38 -23.52 15.19 0.48
C GLU A 38 -23.44 15.06 2.00
N THR A 39 -23.52 16.18 2.73
CA THR A 39 -23.68 16.15 4.19
C THR A 39 -24.99 15.49 4.59
N LEU A 40 -24.99 14.82 5.75
CA LEU A 40 -26.24 14.38 6.36
C LEU A 40 -27.04 15.61 6.86
N ALA A 41 -28.35 15.63 6.66
CA ALA A 41 -29.18 16.85 6.78
C ALA A 41 -29.09 17.61 8.13
N ILE A 42 -28.71 16.93 9.22
CA ILE A 42 -28.66 17.49 10.58
C ILE A 42 -27.21 17.68 11.07
N ILE A 43 -26.21 17.20 10.31
CA ILE A 43 -24.79 17.28 10.70
C ILE A 43 -23.91 17.72 9.53
N ASP A 44 -22.96 18.60 9.79
CA ASP A 44 -22.00 19.05 8.77
C ASP A 44 -20.95 17.96 8.51
N GLY A 45 -21.31 16.89 7.82
CA GLY A 45 -20.38 15.81 7.46
C GLY A 45 -21.08 14.55 6.98
N ASN A 46 -20.29 13.54 6.61
CA ASN A 46 -20.81 12.22 6.24
C ASN A 46 -19.77 11.11 6.46
N PHE A 47 -20.24 9.87 6.62
CA PHE A 47 -19.41 8.68 6.52
C PHE A 47 -19.10 8.41 5.05
N VAL A 48 -17.84 8.12 4.72
CA VAL A 48 -17.41 7.88 3.34
C VAL A 48 -16.68 6.56 3.24
N SER A 49 -17.12 5.72 2.32
CA SER A 49 -16.48 4.44 1.98
C SER A 49 -16.09 4.42 0.51
N TRP A 50 -15.03 3.68 0.21
CA TRP A 50 -14.49 3.43 -1.12
C TRP A 50 -13.92 2.01 -1.20
N ASP A 51 -13.71 1.53 -2.43
CA ASP A 51 -13.08 0.24 -2.71
C ASP A 51 -11.59 0.26 -2.34
N ASP A 52 -11.07 -0.87 -1.85
CA ASP A 52 -9.66 -0.98 -1.49
C ASP A 52 -8.74 -0.72 -2.71
N PRO A 53 -7.63 0.02 -2.52
CA PRO A 53 -6.61 0.15 -3.55
C PRO A 53 -6.07 -1.21 -4.01
N VAL A 54 -5.69 -1.29 -5.29
CA VAL A 54 -5.00 -2.46 -5.82
C VAL A 54 -3.52 -2.32 -5.51
N CYS A 55 -2.96 -3.26 -4.74
CA CYS A 55 -1.52 -3.32 -4.51
C CYS A 55 -0.91 -4.62 -5.04
N ILE A 56 0.14 -4.50 -5.85
CA ILE A 56 0.81 -5.62 -6.54
C ILE A 56 2.33 -5.47 -6.42
N ASP A 57 3.03 -6.57 -6.18
CA ASP A 57 4.49 -6.64 -6.19
C ASP A 57 4.95 -7.79 -7.11
N ALA A 58 5.91 -7.50 -7.99
CA ALA A 58 6.43 -8.45 -8.96
C ALA A 58 7.41 -9.48 -8.35
N ASN A 59 8.12 -9.11 -7.28
CA ASN A 59 8.94 -10.00 -6.46
C ASN A 59 8.10 -10.84 -5.49
N GLN A 60 6.86 -10.42 -5.20
CA GLN A 60 5.94 -11.11 -4.29
C GLN A 60 4.56 -11.42 -4.93
N PRO A 61 4.49 -12.25 -5.98
CA PRO A 61 3.21 -12.55 -6.64
C PRO A 61 2.28 -13.38 -5.74
N GLY A 62 1.02 -12.96 -5.63
CA GLY A 62 -0.02 -13.69 -4.91
C GLY A 62 0.03 -13.58 -3.38
N THR A 63 0.89 -12.70 -2.84
CA THR A 63 0.90 -12.38 -1.42
C THR A 63 -0.01 -11.21 -1.11
N ASN A 64 -0.67 -11.24 0.04
CA ASN A 64 -1.33 -10.06 0.58
C ASN A 64 -0.27 -9.14 1.18
N LEU A 65 -0.12 -7.96 0.57
CA LEU A 65 0.80 -6.92 1.04
C LEU A 65 0.11 -6.06 2.10
N ASP A 66 0.91 -5.37 2.90
CA ASP A 66 0.36 -4.45 3.91
C ASP A 66 -0.13 -3.18 3.22
N LEU A 67 -1.43 -2.92 3.30
CA LEU A 67 -2.10 -1.79 2.66
C LEU A 67 -2.86 -1.00 3.73
N THR A 68 -2.48 0.26 3.88
CA THR A 68 -3.10 1.18 4.86
C THR A 68 -3.53 2.46 4.17
N CYS A 69 -4.72 2.97 4.49
CA CYS A 69 -5.21 4.26 4.03
C CYS A 69 -5.58 5.14 5.22
N GLU A 70 -5.10 6.37 5.24
CA GLU A 70 -5.40 7.33 6.30
C GLU A 70 -5.96 8.63 5.70
N PRO A 71 -7.18 9.06 6.08
CA PRO A 71 -8.15 8.34 6.93
C PRO A 71 -8.66 7.02 6.33
N ALA A 72 -9.03 6.07 7.17
CA ALA A 72 -9.53 4.76 6.74
C ALA A 72 -10.91 4.82 6.05
N SER A 73 -11.19 3.87 5.16
CA SER A 73 -12.51 3.71 4.54
C SER A 73 -13.58 3.51 5.61
N GLY A 74 -14.71 4.20 5.47
CA GLY A 74 -15.78 4.25 6.47
C GLY A 74 -15.58 5.31 7.56
N THR A 75 -14.54 6.14 7.49
CA THR A 75 -14.36 7.28 8.41
C THR A 75 -15.44 8.35 8.19
N PHE A 76 -15.82 9.03 9.28
CA PHE A 76 -16.65 10.23 9.22
C PHE A 76 -15.81 11.46 8.90
N PHE A 77 -16.13 12.14 7.79
CA PHE A 77 -15.49 13.39 7.41
C PHE A 77 -16.37 14.57 7.83
N GLN A 78 -15.87 15.36 8.78
CA GLN A 78 -16.54 16.56 9.29
C GLN A 78 -16.28 17.76 8.37
N GLY A 79 -17.34 18.50 8.07
CA GLY A 79 -17.34 19.75 7.34
C GLY A 79 -17.47 19.56 5.83
N LEU A 80 -17.69 20.68 5.14
CA LEU A 80 -17.62 20.75 3.68
C LEU A 80 -16.18 20.88 3.22
N GLY A 81 -15.86 20.32 2.07
CA GLY A 81 -14.58 20.52 1.41
C GLY A 81 -13.91 19.23 0.95
N ARG A 82 -12.62 19.35 0.62
CA ARG A 82 -11.80 18.25 0.14
C ARG A 82 -10.87 17.74 1.23
N THR A 83 -10.84 16.43 1.40
CA THR A 83 -9.86 15.73 2.24
C THR A 83 -9.09 14.75 1.38
N VAL A 84 -7.77 14.74 1.51
CA VAL A 84 -6.89 13.79 0.83
C VAL A 84 -6.68 12.60 1.75
N VAL A 85 -7.10 11.42 1.31
CA VAL A 85 -6.74 10.14 1.90
C VAL A 85 -5.45 9.68 1.25
N THR A 86 -4.45 9.31 2.05
CA THR A 86 -3.19 8.74 1.55
C THR A 86 -3.18 7.24 1.83
N CYS A 87 -2.99 6.44 0.79
CA CYS A 87 -2.85 5.00 0.89
C CYS A 87 -1.38 4.61 0.66
N THR A 88 -0.84 3.77 1.53
CA THR A 88 0.52 3.24 1.47
C THR A 88 0.44 1.72 1.35
N CYS A 89 1.09 1.18 0.32
CA CYS A 89 1.33 -0.24 0.22
C CYS A 89 2.79 -0.57 0.55
N ARG A 90 3.02 -1.70 1.23
CA ARG A 90 4.33 -2.10 1.72
C ARG A 90 4.60 -3.59 1.50
N ASP A 91 5.80 -3.87 0.98
CA ASP A 91 6.31 -5.23 0.78
C ASP A 91 6.93 -5.83 2.06
N ASN A 92 7.28 -7.11 2.04
CA ASN A 92 7.88 -7.79 3.21
C ASN A 92 9.33 -7.38 3.52
N GLN A 93 9.95 -6.61 2.64
CA GLN A 93 11.27 -6.01 2.77
C GLN A 93 11.16 -4.52 3.10
N GLU A 94 9.97 -4.07 3.49
CA GLU A 94 9.65 -2.74 3.99
C GLU A 94 9.67 -1.63 2.93
N ALA A 95 9.83 -1.95 1.64
CA ALA A 95 9.73 -0.96 0.56
C ALA A 95 8.25 -0.61 0.29
N THR A 96 8.01 0.61 -0.17
CA THR A 96 6.66 1.18 -0.23
C THR A 96 6.38 1.91 -1.53
N ASP A 97 5.09 1.98 -1.86
CA ASP A 97 4.54 2.90 -2.84
C ASP A 97 3.25 3.52 -2.28
N THR A 98 2.88 4.71 -2.78
CA THR A 98 1.76 5.49 -2.26
C THR A 98 0.86 6.02 -3.35
N CYS A 99 -0.44 6.09 -3.06
CA CYS A 99 -1.42 6.77 -3.90
C CYS A 99 -2.41 7.56 -3.03
N THR A 100 -3.21 8.43 -3.66
CA THR A 100 -4.16 9.28 -2.94
C THR A 100 -5.58 9.19 -3.50
N ILE A 101 -6.56 9.36 -2.62
CA ILE A 101 -7.98 9.47 -2.96
C ILE A 101 -8.44 10.84 -2.47
N THR A 102 -9.09 11.61 -3.35
CA THR A 102 -9.73 12.88 -2.94
C THR A 102 -11.16 12.60 -2.53
N ILE A 103 -11.48 12.88 -1.27
CA ILE A 103 -12.84 12.86 -0.73
C ILE A 103 -13.39 14.27 -0.78
N THR A 104 -14.60 14.46 -1.30
CA THR A 104 -15.29 15.76 -1.33
C THR A 104 -16.62 15.65 -0.59
N VAL A 105 -16.78 16.43 0.48
CA VAL A 105 -18.07 16.60 1.15
C VAL A 105 -18.70 17.90 0.68
N ILE A 106 -19.89 17.81 0.09
CA ILE A 106 -20.66 18.96 -0.44
C ILE A 106 -21.91 19.20 0.41
N GLY A 107 -22.40 20.44 0.44
CA GLY A 107 -23.59 20.78 1.19
C GLY A 107 -24.81 20.08 0.58
N GLY A 108 -25.60 19.41 1.41
CA GLY A 108 -26.92 18.92 1.02
C GLY A 108 -27.80 20.10 0.66
N GLY A 109 -28.20 20.21 -0.61
CA GLY A 109 -29.16 21.22 -1.05
C GLY A 109 -30.51 20.93 -0.40
N GLY A 110 -30.79 21.56 0.73
CA GLY A 110 -32.04 21.38 1.46
C GLY A 110 -33.25 21.58 0.54
N VAL A 111 -34.09 20.56 0.46
CA VAL A 111 -35.51 20.70 0.11
C VAL A 111 -36.32 20.92 1.38
#